data_AF-A0A9W8GEG0-F1
#
_entry.id   AF-A0A9W8GEG0-F1
#
_cell.length_a   1.000
_cell.length_b   1.000
_cell.length_c   1.000
_cell.angle_alpha   90.00
_cell.angle_beta   90.00
_cell.angle_gamma   90.00
#
_symmetry.space_group_name_H-M   'P 1'
#
loop_
_entity.id
_entity.type
_entity.pdbx_description
1 polymer ?
#
loop_
_entity_poly.entity_id
_entity_poly.type
_entity_poly.pdbx_seq_one_letter_code
_entity_poly.pdbx_strand_id
1 'polypeptide(L)'
;MRSRIICHDAPCLGTVVCPSALAFERHYDQMHRNTCSVCSAIFPSAHWLDLHVQEHHDAFFDARVARGDKAFRCFLPTCAKLFARPGKRRLHMIDKHKFPVSFNWTLLRNGLLPIDHHQHHPRRHHHRRHQQLPEMREPPASEDMDVDSLATAFAGSVRVGAPKSISFGRRGGHR
;
A
#
# COMPACT_ATOMS: atom_id res chain seq x y z
N MET A 1 -7.71 -39.85 21.01
CA MET A 1 -7.71 -38.40 21.35
C MET A 1 -7.79 -37.61 20.06
N ARG A 2 -8.79 -36.75 19.86
CA ARG A 2 -8.87 -35.90 18.65
C ARG A 2 -7.90 -34.72 18.84
N SER A 3 -6.82 -34.68 18.06
CA SER A 3 -5.85 -33.58 18.06
C SER A 3 -6.51 -32.31 17.50
N ARG A 4 -6.59 -31.25 18.31
CA ARG A 4 -7.03 -29.92 17.89
C ARG A 4 -5.83 -29.17 17.31
N ILE A 5 -6.02 -28.50 16.18
CA ILE A 5 -4.98 -27.72 15.50
C ILE A 5 -5.35 -26.25 15.63
N ILE A 6 -4.41 -25.40 16.03
CA ILE A 6 -4.62 -23.96 16.21
C ILE A 6 -3.89 -23.23 15.08
N CYS A 7 -4.58 -22.32 14.39
CA CYS A 7 -3.96 -21.48 13.36
C CYS A 7 -3.34 -20.22 14.00
N HIS A 8 -2.03 -20.05 13.86
CA HIS A 8 -1.30 -18.91 14.41
C HIS A 8 -0.97 -17.82 13.37
N ASP A 9 -1.22 -18.08 12.09
CA ASP A 9 -0.92 -17.13 11.02
C ASP A 9 -1.88 -15.93 11.07
N ALA A 10 -1.41 -14.76 10.64
CA ALA A 10 -2.28 -13.61 10.46
C ALA A 10 -3.28 -13.88 9.32
N PRO A 11 -4.57 -13.51 9.46
CA PRO A 11 -5.20 -12.73 10.53
C PRO A 11 -5.68 -13.54 11.75
N CYS A 12 -5.50 -14.86 11.77
CA CYS A 12 -6.11 -15.75 12.75
C CYS A 12 -5.47 -15.67 14.13
N LEU A 13 -4.15 -15.46 14.24
CA LEU A 13 -3.44 -15.15 15.49
C LEU A 13 -3.82 -16.05 16.70
N GLY A 14 -4.08 -17.33 16.47
CA GLY A 14 -4.45 -18.30 17.52
C GLY A 14 -5.93 -18.36 17.87
N THR A 15 -6.79 -17.55 17.25
CA THR A 15 -8.23 -17.51 17.53
C THR A 15 -9.01 -18.65 16.87
N VAL A 16 -8.51 -19.16 15.74
CA VAL A 16 -9.18 -20.23 14.98
C VAL A 16 -8.63 -21.58 15.42
N VAL A 17 -9.53 -22.42 15.94
CA VAL A 17 -9.23 -23.80 16.34
C VAL A 17 -9.94 -24.75 15.39
N CYS A 18 -9.15 -25.55 14.67
CA CYS A 18 -9.62 -26.56 13.74
C CYS A 18 -9.74 -27.94 14.43
N PRO A 19 -10.86 -28.65 14.25
CA PRO A 19 -11.10 -29.94 14.90
C PRO A 19 -10.34 -31.12 14.27
N SER A 20 -9.77 -30.95 13.07
CA SER A 20 -9.02 -31.97 12.34
C SER A 20 -8.05 -31.33 11.33
N ALA A 21 -7.11 -32.14 10.81
CA ALA A 21 -6.18 -31.73 9.74
C ALA A 21 -6.93 -31.24 8.49
N LEU A 22 -7.93 -31.99 8.01
CA LEU A 22 -8.75 -31.59 6.86
C LEU A 22 -9.48 -30.25 7.09
N ALA A 23 -9.94 -29.98 8.31
CA ALA A 23 -10.57 -28.71 8.64
C ALA A 23 -9.56 -27.55 8.62
N PHE A 24 -8.32 -27.81 9.01
CA PHE A 24 -7.22 -26.84 8.96
C PHE A 24 -6.81 -26.54 7.51
N GLU A 25 -6.67 -27.56 6.65
CA GLU A 25 -6.36 -27.36 5.22
C GLU A 25 -7.40 -26.48 4.52
N ARG A 26 -8.70 -26.78 4.72
CA ARG A 26 -9.78 -25.95 4.17
C ARG A 26 -9.74 -24.52 4.71
N HIS A 27 -9.45 -24.35 6.00
CA HIS A 27 -9.29 -23.04 6.61
C HIS A 27 -8.13 -22.26 5.97
N TYR A 28 -6.99 -22.91 5.80
CA TYR A 28 -5.82 -22.33 5.17
C TYR A 28 -6.08 -21.91 3.72
N ASP A 29 -6.75 -22.76 2.95
CA ASP A 29 -7.13 -22.45 1.57
C ASP A 29 -8.05 -21.23 1.44
N GLN A 30 -8.91 -21.01 2.43
CA GLN A 30 -9.87 -19.91 2.42
C GLN A 30 -9.30 -18.59 2.97
N MET A 31 -8.38 -18.66 3.93
CA MET A 31 -7.93 -17.49 4.70
C MET A 31 -6.46 -17.10 4.49
N HIS A 32 -5.60 -18.03 4.10
CA HIS A 32 -4.15 -17.78 4.03
C HIS A 32 -3.57 -17.97 2.63
N ARG A 33 -4.21 -18.78 1.78
CA ARG A 33 -3.67 -19.11 0.46
C ARG A 33 -3.51 -17.91 -0.48
N ASN A 34 -4.45 -16.96 -0.44
CA ASN A 34 -4.48 -15.81 -1.35
C ASN A 34 -4.38 -14.50 -0.55
N THR A 35 -3.39 -14.42 0.33
CA THR A 35 -3.16 -13.26 1.19
C THR A 35 -2.03 -12.39 0.64
N CYS A 36 -2.21 -11.07 0.63
CA CYS A 36 -1.17 -10.15 0.24
C CYS A 36 -0.08 -10.08 1.31
N SER A 37 1.17 -10.28 0.92
CA SER A 37 2.32 -10.19 1.84
C SER A 37 2.60 -8.78 2.36
N VAL A 38 2.12 -7.74 1.68
CA VAL A 38 2.37 -6.34 2.04
C VAL A 38 1.32 -5.81 3.02
N CYS A 39 0.04 -6.00 2.71
CA CYS A 39 -1.05 -5.44 3.53
C CYS A 39 -1.85 -6.50 4.30
N SER A 40 -1.53 -7.79 4.14
CA SER A 40 -2.25 -8.92 4.77
C SER A 40 -3.74 -9.03 4.39
N ALA A 41 -4.19 -8.34 3.33
CA ALA A 41 -5.54 -8.49 2.80
C ALA A 41 -5.74 -9.87 2.16
N ILE A 42 -6.89 -10.49 2.39
CA ILE A 42 -7.25 -11.81 1.86
C ILE A 42 -8.11 -11.67 0.61
N PHE A 43 -7.82 -12.46 -0.42
CA PHE A 43 -8.53 -12.44 -1.70
C PHE A 43 -9.20 -13.80 -2.01
N PRO A 44 -10.30 -13.79 -2.78
CA PRO A 44 -11.03 -15.02 -3.10
C PRO A 44 -10.25 -15.94 -4.06
N SER A 45 -9.33 -15.42 -4.84
CA SER A 45 -8.49 -16.23 -5.73
C SER A 45 -7.14 -15.56 -6.01
N ALA A 46 -6.19 -16.36 -6.52
CA ALA A 46 -4.87 -15.88 -6.92
C ALA A 46 -4.94 -14.76 -7.96
N HIS A 47 -5.92 -14.77 -8.87
CA HIS A 47 -6.11 -13.70 -9.85
C HIS A 47 -6.46 -12.36 -9.18
N TRP A 48 -7.33 -12.38 -8.17
CA TRP A 48 -7.66 -11.16 -7.42
C TRP A 48 -6.48 -10.63 -6.63
N LEU A 49 -5.69 -11.52 -6.04
CA LEU A 49 -4.45 -11.15 -5.36
C LEU A 49 -3.45 -10.50 -6.33
N ASP A 50 -3.24 -11.10 -7.50
CA ASP A 50 -2.33 -10.57 -8.53
C ASP A 50 -2.79 -9.20 -9.05
N LEU A 51 -4.10 -9.03 -9.29
CA LEU A 51 -4.66 -7.72 -9.63
C LEU A 51 -4.43 -6.68 -8.53
N HIS A 52 -4.63 -7.05 -7.26
CA HIS A 52 -4.40 -6.16 -6.12
C HIS A 52 -2.94 -5.75 -6.03
N VAL A 53 -2.01 -6.69 -6.11
CA VAL A 53 -0.57 -6.41 -6.04
C VAL A 53 -0.17 -5.46 -7.17
N GLN A 54 -0.63 -5.72 -8.39
CA GLN A 54 -0.34 -4.84 -9.53
C GLN A 54 -0.94 -3.44 -9.36
N GLU A 55 -2.16 -3.30 -8.86
CA GLU A 55 -2.81 -1.99 -8.80
C GLU A 55 -2.49 -1.16 -7.56
N HIS A 56 -2.04 -1.81 -6.48
CA HIS A 56 -1.88 -1.15 -5.17
C HIS A 56 -0.48 -1.28 -4.57
N HIS A 57 0.35 -2.21 -5.07
CA HIS A 57 1.69 -2.44 -4.54
C HIS A 57 2.81 -2.41 -5.59
N ASP A 58 2.50 -2.40 -6.89
CA ASP A 58 3.47 -2.22 -7.95
C ASP A 58 3.73 -0.72 -8.21
N ALA A 59 4.93 -0.26 -7.81
CA ALA A 59 5.36 1.12 -7.98
C ALA A 59 5.42 1.57 -9.46
N PHE A 60 5.53 0.64 -10.41
CA PHE A 60 5.55 0.97 -11.83
C PHE A 60 4.15 1.06 -12.45
N PHE A 61 3.11 0.63 -11.72
CA PHE A 61 1.75 0.62 -12.25
C PHE A 61 1.27 2.03 -12.60
N ASP A 62 1.45 2.98 -11.69
CA ASP A 62 1.08 4.38 -11.92
C ASP A 62 1.85 4.98 -13.10
N ALA A 63 3.13 4.63 -13.27
CA ALA A 63 3.91 5.07 -14.42
C ALA A 63 3.36 4.51 -15.75
N ARG A 64 2.92 3.25 -15.78
CA ARG A 64 2.25 2.65 -16.95
C ARG A 64 0.95 3.38 -17.28
N VAL A 65 0.13 3.62 -16.26
CA VAL A 65 -1.13 4.36 -16.42
C VAL A 65 -0.88 5.79 -16.90
N ALA A 66 0.13 6.48 -16.37
CA ALA A 66 0.49 7.83 -16.75
C ALA A 66 0.95 7.94 -18.22
N ARG A 67 1.62 6.90 -18.75
CA ARG A 67 1.95 6.81 -20.18
C ARG A 67 0.75 6.52 -21.08
N GLY A 68 -0.41 6.21 -20.51
CA GLY A 68 -1.62 5.86 -21.24
C GLY A 68 -1.78 4.36 -21.55
N ASP A 69 -0.96 3.50 -20.94
CA ASP A 69 -1.09 2.05 -21.11
C ASP A 69 -2.42 1.54 -20.52
N LYS A 70 -3.03 0.55 -21.17
CA LYS A 70 -4.21 -0.14 -20.62
C LYS A 70 -3.75 -1.16 -19.58
N ALA A 71 -3.54 -0.71 -18.34
CA ALA A 71 -3.00 -1.55 -17.27
C ALA A 71 -4.07 -2.29 -16.45
N PHE A 72 -5.33 -1.83 -16.44
CA PHE A 72 -6.39 -2.43 -15.63
C PHE A 72 -6.94 -3.69 -16.30
N ARG A 73 -6.59 -4.86 -15.77
CA ARG A 73 -7.11 -6.17 -16.22
C ARG A 73 -8.51 -6.45 -15.69
N CYS A 74 -9.28 -7.26 -16.44
CA CYS A 74 -10.60 -7.75 -16.01
C CYS A 74 -10.52 -8.62 -14.75
N PHE A 75 -11.59 -8.67 -13.95
CA PHE A 75 -11.61 -9.49 -12.72
C PHE A 75 -11.77 -10.99 -12.96
N LEU A 76 -12.13 -11.40 -14.16
CA LEU A 76 -12.20 -12.82 -14.50
C LEU A 76 -10.91 -13.24 -15.22
N PRO A 77 -10.23 -14.31 -14.76
CA PRO A 77 -8.99 -14.78 -15.38
C PRO A 77 -9.20 -15.27 -16.82
N THR A 78 -10.42 -15.68 -17.17
CA THR A 78 -10.80 -16.10 -18.52
C THR A 78 -11.02 -14.92 -19.47
N CYS A 79 -11.01 -13.68 -18.99
CA CYS A 79 -11.24 -12.48 -19.80
C CYS A 79 -9.95 -11.67 -19.98
N ALA A 80 -9.41 -11.66 -21.20
CA ALA A 80 -8.17 -10.96 -21.56
C ALA A 80 -8.35 -9.44 -21.81
N LYS A 81 -9.49 -8.84 -21.44
CA LYS A 81 -9.75 -7.41 -21.69
C LYS A 81 -8.94 -6.52 -20.74
N LEU A 82 -8.34 -5.48 -21.31
CA LEU A 82 -7.58 -4.45 -20.62
C LEU A 82 -8.25 -3.07 -20.75
N PHE A 83 -8.17 -2.27 -19.69
CA PHE A 83 -8.79 -0.96 -19.59
C PHE A 83 -7.77 0.10 -19.19
N ALA A 84 -7.99 1.33 -19.64
CA ALA A 84 -7.18 2.48 -19.24
C ALA A 84 -7.60 3.08 -17.89
N ARG A 85 -8.83 2.80 -17.44
CA ARG A 85 -9.39 3.33 -16.19
C ARG A 85 -10.21 2.26 -15.48
N PRO A 86 -10.22 2.24 -14.13
CA PRO A 86 -10.99 1.27 -13.35
C PRO A 86 -12.50 1.42 -13.57
N GLY A 87 -12.99 2.64 -13.84
CA GLY A 87 -14.41 2.87 -14.15
C GLY A 87 -14.87 2.15 -15.44
N LYS A 88 -14.03 2.12 -16.49
CA LYS A 88 -14.34 1.38 -17.72
C LYS A 88 -14.36 -0.13 -17.49
N ARG A 89 -13.45 -0.63 -16.65
CA ARG A 89 -13.47 -2.03 -16.22
C ARG A 89 -14.76 -2.37 -15.48
N ARG A 90 -15.20 -1.51 -14.54
CA ARG A 90 -16.46 -1.71 -13.81
C ARG A 90 -17.65 -1.83 -14.77
N LEU A 91 -17.77 -0.92 -15.73
CA LEU A 91 -18.83 -0.98 -16.74
C LEU A 91 -18.76 -2.28 -17.54
N HIS A 92 -17.57 -2.69 -17.99
CA HIS A 92 -17.39 -3.98 -18.67
C HIS A 92 -17.85 -5.17 -17.82
N MET A 93 -17.61 -5.15 -16.51
CA MET A 93 -18.03 -6.22 -15.62
C MET A 93 -19.56 -6.30 -15.50
N ILE A 94 -20.24 -5.16 -15.47
CA ILE A 94 -21.70 -5.08 -15.45
C ILE A 94 -22.26 -5.52 -16.81
N ASP A 95 -21.73 -4.97 -17.91
CA ASP A 95 -22.33 -5.15 -19.23
C ASP A 95 -22.08 -6.54 -19.82
N LYS A 96 -20.83 -7.01 -19.76
CA LYS A 96 -20.39 -8.27 -20.40
C LYS A 96 -20.47 -9.46 -19.47
N HIS A 97 -20.16 -9.28 -18.20
CA HIS A 97 -20.13 -10.37 -17.23
C HIS A 97 -21.31 -10.35 -16.26
N LYS A 98 -22.25 -9.41 -16.42
CA LYS A 98 -23.51 -9.33 -15.68
C LYS A 98 -23.33 -9.28 -14.16
N PHE A 99 -22.22 -8.69 -13.71
CA PHE A 99 -22.04 -8.43 -12.29
C PHE A 99 -23.11 -7.45 -11.79
N PRO A 100 -23.67 -7.66 -10.58
CA PRO A 100 -24.60 -6.71 -9.98
C PRO A 100 -23.96 -5.33 -9.84
N VAL A 101 -24.73 -4.27 -10.05
CA VAL A 101 -24.25 -2.89 -9.84
C VAL A 101 -23.85 -2.66 -8.37
N SER A 102 -24.53 -3.35 -7.46
CA SER A 102 -24.30 -3.40 -6.01
C SER A 102 -23.10 -4.23 -5.57
N PHE A 103 -22.35 -4.84 -6.51
CA PHE A 103 -21.15 -5.57 -6.17
C PHE A 103 -20.15 -4.71 -5.39
N ASN A 104 -19.43 -5.31 -4.44
CA ASN A 104 -18.43 -4.58 -3.66
C ASN A 104 -17.16 -4.32 -4.50
N TRP A 105 -17.15 -3.18 -5.20
CA TRP A 105 -16.00 -2.76 -6.02
C TRP A 105 -14.76 -2.40 -5.20
N THR A 106 -14.87 -2.27 -3.88
CA THR A 106 -13.72 -2.02 -2.98
C THR A 106 -12.96 -3.29 -2.62
N LEU A 107 -13.50 -4.47 -2.95
CA LEU A 107 -12.89 -5.77 -2.65
C LEU A 107 -11.47 -5.89 -3.18
N LEU A 108 -11.20 -5.35 -4.37
CA LEU A 108 -9.84 -5.37 -4.93
C LEU A 108 -8.83 -4.59 -4.08
N ARG A 109 -9.27 -3.52 -3.42
CA ARG A 109 -8.41 -2.67 -2.61
C ARG A 109 -8.26 -3.22 -1.18
N ASN A 110 -9.37 -3.64 -0.59
CA ASN A 110 -9.44 -3.92 0.84
C ASN A 110 -9.37 -5.43 1.16
N GLY A 111 -9.55 -6.30 0.17
CA GLY A 111 -9.73 -7.73 0.40
C GLY A 111 -11.10 -8.08 1.00
N LEU A 112 -11.23 -9.33 1.45
CA LEU A 112 -12.45 -9.91 2.02
C LEU A 112 -12.65 -9.63 3.52
N LEU A 113 -11.61 -9.18 4.23
CA LEU A 113 -11.71 -8.94 5.66
C LEU A 113 -12.22 -7.52 5.98
N PRO A 114 -13.10 -7.36 6.98
CA PRO A 114 -13.38 -6.07 7.59
C PRO A 114 -12.11 -5.45 8.18
N ILE A 115 -11.98 -4.14 8.01
CA ILE A 115 -10.84 -3.31 8.40
C ILE A 115 -10.85 -3.13 9.93
N ASP A 116 -10.64 -4.20 10.70
CA ASP A 116 -10.65 -4.11 12.17
C ASP A 116 -9.24 -4.22 12.77
N HIS A 117 -8.21 -4.52 11.96
CA HIS A 117 -6.85 -4.78 12.46
C HIS A 117 -5.74 -3.86 11.91
N HIS A 118 -6.07 -2.79 11.20
CA HIS A 118 -5.07 -1.78 10.77
C HIS A 118 -4.79 -0.68 11.82
N GLN A 119 -5.30 -0.79 13.04
CA GLN A 119 -5.14 0.25 14.07
C GLN A 119 -3.82 0.23 14.86
N HIS A 120 -2.83 -0.57 14.48
CA HIS A 120 -1.50 -0.53 15.12
C HIS A 120 -0.35 -0.26 14.15
N HIS A 121 -0.55 0.61 13.17
CA HIS A 121 0.56 1.50 12.81
C HIS A 121 0.67 2.54 13.92
N PRO A 122 1.72 2.52 14.77
CA PRO A 122 1.98 3.67 15.62
C PRO A 122 2.11 4.86 14.68
N ARG A 123 1.18 5.80 14.77
CA ARG A 123 1.33 7.09 14.09
C ARG A 123 2.63 7.67 14.63
N ARG A 124 3.70 7.58 13.84
CA ARG A 124 4.86 8.44 14.03
C ARG A 124 4.33 9.85 13.84
N HIS A 125 4.01 10.51 14.94
CA HIS A 125 3.81 11.94 14.98
C HIS A 125 5.14 12.55 14.54
N HIS A 126 5.31 12.75 13.23
CA HIS A 126 6.21 13.78 12.75
C HIS A 126 5.67 15.07 13.33
N HIS A 127 6.32 15.57 14.40
CA HIS A 127 6.15 16.94 14.85
C HIS A 127 6.52 17.84 13.68
N ARG A 128 5.50 18.21 12.89
CA ARG A 128 5.56 19.29 11.93
C ARG A 128 5.65 20.56 12.75
N ARG A 129 6.87 20.93 13.11
CA ARG A 129 7.19 22.24 13.67
C ARG A 129 6.75 23.27 12.63
N HIS A 130 5.61 23.89 12.88
CA HIS A 130 5.15 25.06 12.15
C HIS A 130 6.26 26.11 12.22
N GLN A 131 7.00 26.29 11.13
CA GLN A 131 7.61 27.58 10.85
C GLN A 131 6.55 28.37 10.10
N GLN A 132 6.06 29.42 10.75
CA GLN A 132 5.22 30.44 10.13
C GLN A 132 5.95 30.95 8.88
N LEU A 133 5.30 30.86 7.74
CA LEU A 133 5.75 31.52 6.52
C LEU A 133 5.57 33.04 6.73
N PRO A 134 6.62 33.87 6.59
CA PRO A 134 6.47 35.31 6.59
C PRO A 134 5.74 35.75 5.32
N GLU A 135 4.87 36.74 5.47
CA GLU A 135 4.08 37.34 4.40
C GLU A 135 4.88 38.41 3.64
N MET A 136 4.54 38.55 2.34
CA MET A 136 4.82 39.66 1.40
C MET A 136 6.22 39.68 0.76
N ARG A 137 6.45 40.15 -0.49
CA ARG A 137 5.74 41.12 -1.36
C ARG A 137 6.21 40.92 -2.82
N GLU A 138 5.39 41.19 -3.83
CA GLU A 138 5.83 41.17 -5.24
C GLU A 138 6.91 42.25 -5.53
N PRO A 139 8.00 41.92 -6.25
CA PRO A 139 9.02 42.91 -6.61
C PRO A 139 8.62 43.70 -7.87
N PRO A 140 8.97 44.99 -7.96
CA PRO A 140 8.75 45.77 -9.18
C PRO A 140 9.71 45.33 -10.29
N ALA A 141 9.24 45.42 -11.53
CA ALA A 141 10.03 45.17 -12.73
C ALA A 141 10.94 46.37 -13.04
N SER A 142 12.26 46.15 -12.98
CA SER A 142 13.24 46.69 -13.94
C SER A 142 14.68 46.31 -13.56
N GLU A 143 15.37 45.70 -14.53
CA GLU A 143 16.80 45.85 -14.90
C GLU A 143 17.94 45.58 -13.87
N ASP A 144 18.88 44.77 -14.37
CA ASP A 144 20.25 44.43 -13.90
C ASP A 144 20.41 43.44 -12.71
N MET A 145 20.76 42.18 -13.04
CA MET A 145 21.00 41.07 -12.11
C MET A 145 22.51 40.81 -11.92
N ASP A 146 23.03 41.07 -10.72
CA ASP A 146 24.41 40.78 -10.30
C ASP A 146 24.54 39.34 -9.71
N VAL A 147 25.56 38.60 -10.16
CA VAL A 147 25.73 37.14 -9.97
C VAL A 147 26.22 36.77 -8.55
N ASP A 148 26.80 37.70 -7.81
CA ASP A 148 27.35 37.45 -6.46
C ASP A 148 26.28 37.35 -5.36
N SER A 149 25.06 37.81 -5.63
CA SER A 149 23.96 37.75 -4.66
C SER A 149 23.33 36.35 -4.57
N LEU A 150 23.41 35.54 -5.65
CA LEU A 150 22.84 34.18 -5.68
C LEU A 150 23.67 33.18 -4.86
N ALA A 151 25.00 33.35 -4.84
CA ALA A 151 25.90 32.51 -4.04
C ALA A 151 25.64 32.71 -2.53
N THR A 152 25.35 33.95 -2.12
CA THR A 152 25.04 34.31 -0.74
C THR A 152 23.69 33.73 -0.28
N ALA A 153 22.69 33.66 -1.17
CA ALA A 153 21.40 33.04 -0.89
C ALA A 153 21.48 31.51 -0.70
N PHE A 154 22.39 30.83 -1.41
CA PHE A 154 22.56 29.39 -1.28
C PHE A 154 23.31 29.00 0.01
N ALA A 155 24.26 29.83 0.47
CA ALA A 155 25.03 29.61 1.68
C ALA A 155 24.19 29.65 2.98
N GLY A 156 23.06 30.38 3.00
CA GLY A 156 22.21 30.52 4.18
C GLY A 156 21.22 29.37 4.44
N SER A 157 21.02 28.47 3.47
CA SER A 157 19.88 27.54 3.46
C SER A 157 20.22 26.11 3.92
N VAL A 158 21.51 25.77 4.07
CA VAL A 158 21.94 24.41 4.45
C VAL A 158 22.39 24.38 5.90
N ARG A 159 21.49 24.00 6.82
CA ARG A 159 21.86 23.61 8.19
C ARG A 159 21.96 22.09 8.27
N VAL A 160 23.17 21.54 8.06
CA VAL A 160 23.46 20.15 8.43
C VAL A 160 23.69 20.09 9.94
N GLY A 161 22.65 19.76 10.69
CA GLY A 161 22.79 19.46 12.12
C GLY A 161 23.39 18.07 12.32
N ALA A 162 24.69 18.00 12.56
CA ALA A 162 25.33 16.75 12.99
C ALA A 162 24.89 16.39 14.43
N PRO A 163 24.45 15.15 14.70
CA PRO A 163 24.07 14.74 16.05
C PRO A 163 25.29 14.70 16.98
N LYS A 164 25.13 15.20 18.22
CA LYS A 164 26.22 15.35 19.20
C LYS A 164 26.69 14.05 19.86
N SER A 165 26.08 12.90 19.58
CA SER A 165 26.56 11.59 20.03
C SER A 165 25.91 10.45 19.25
N ILE A 166 26.72 9.61 18.62
CA ILE A 166 26.29 8.37 17.96
C ILE A 166 26.98 7.22 18.70
N SER A 167 26.22 6.37 19.40
CA SER A 167 26.75 5.18 20.06
C SER A 167 26.47 3.93 19.22
N PHE A 168 27.52 3.25 18.76
CA PHE A 168 27.42 1.94 18.13
C PHE A 168 27.38 0.85 19.22
N GLY A 169 26.26 0.13 19.31
CA GLY A 169 26.10 -0.96 20.28
C GLY A 169 27.10 -2.10 19.99
N ARG A 170 27.96 -2.42 20.96
CA ARG A 170 28.81 -3.61 20.91
C ARG A 170 27.93 -4.85 21.05
N ARG A 171 27.96 -5.71 20.04
CA ARG A 171 27.43 -7.07 20.07
C ARG A 171 28.26 -7.89 21.07
N GLY A 172 27.68 -8.20 22.22
CA GLY A 172 28.27 -9.14 23.19
C GLY A 172 28.18 -10.56 22.65
N GLY A 173 29.33 -11.16 22.35
CA GLY A 173 29.46 -12.61 22.20
C GLY A 173 29.62 -13.23 23.58
N HIS A 174 28.70 -14.12 23.95
CA HIS A 174 28.91 -15.03 25.07
C HIS A 174 29.11 -16.44 24.55
N ARG A 175 30.14 -17.06 25.12
CA ARG A 175 30.53 -18.46 25.04
C ARG A 175 29.46 -19.37 25.64
#